data_AF-A0A841IYW1-F1
#
_entry.id   AF-A0A841IYW1-F1
#
_cell.length_a   1.000
_cell.length_b   1.000
_cell.length_c   1.000
_cell.angle_alpha   90.00
_cell.angle_beta   90.00
_cell.angle_gamma   90.00
#
_symmetry.space_group_name_H-M   'P 1'
#
loop_
_entity.id
_entity.type
_entity.pdbx_description
1 polymer ?
#
loop_
_entity_poly.entity_id
_entity_poly.type
_entity_poly.pdbx_seq_one_letter_code
_entity_poly.pdbx_strand_id
1 'polypeptide(L)'
;MTADPRISDADPVPESSGWSPERDMNVDAPPGQDGSIVALIRRAVAEGKIYASAEASRQKLRAAHYVRMAIRIAVLGIVALVLLIGALVALLVGLIVALAPVVGAGWATLLVIAGTFVVIAILGLIAKARVRALVASIASGKTAA
;
A
#
# COMPACT_ATOMS: atom_id res chain seq x y z
N MET A 1 -42.27 -28.84 -40.82
CA MET A 1 -43.71 -28.53 -40.87
C MET A 1 -44.45 -29.69 -40.23
N THR A 2 -44.47 -29.69 -38.90
CA THR A 2 -45.22 -30.63 -38.04
C THR A 2 -45.64 -29.79 -36.84
N ALA A 3 -46.89 -29.34 -36.84
CA ALA A 3 -47.48 -28.52 -35.78
C ALA A 3 -47.85 -29.43 -34.60
N ASP A 4 -47.40 -29.05 -33.40
CA ASP A 4 -47.76 -29.69 -32.12
C ASP A 4 -49.12 -29.15 -31.64
N PRO A 5 -50.14 -30.00 -31.41
CA PRO A 5 -51.51 -29.58 -31.12
C PRO A 5 -51.82 -29.34 -29.61
N ARG A 6 -50.83 -29.08 -28.75
CA ARG A 6 -51.06 -28.93 -27.29
C ARG A 6 -51.20 -27.50 -26.78
N ILE A 7 -51.89 -26.63 -27.51
CA ILE A 7 -52.38 -25.34 -26.96
C ILE A 7 -53.87 -25.23 -27.24
N SER A 8 -54.64 -26.03 -26.53
CA SER A 8 -56.09 -25.90 -26.39
C SER A 8 -56.44 -26.39 -25.01
N ASP A 9 -56.15 -25.54 -24.02
CA ASP A 9 -56.84 -25.42 -22.74
C ASP A 9 -56.28 -24.14 -22.12
N ALA A 10 -56.89 -23.01 -22.49
CA ALA A 10 -56.67 -21.76 -21.79
C ALA A 10 -57.34 -21.91 -20.43
N ASP A 11 -56.55 -22.30 -19.43
CA ASP A 11 -56.95 -22.22 -18.04
C ASP A 11 -57.44 -20.78 -17.75
N PRO A 12 -58.57 -20.60 -17.05
CA PRO A 12 -59.04 -19.27 -16.71
C PRO A 12 -57.94 -18.57 -15.92
N VAL A 13 -57.53 -17.40 -16.40
CA VAL A 13 -56.61 -16.51 -15.69
C VAL A 13 -57.20 -16.31 -14.29
N PRO A 14 -56.57 -16.77 -13.20
CA PRO A 14 -57.10 -16.55 -11.87
C PRO A 14 -57.15 -15.04 -11.65
N GLU A 15 -58.36 -14.59 -11.32
CA GLU A 15 -58.70 -13.22 -10.94
C GLU A 15 -57.57 -12.57 -10.17
N SER A 16 -57.12 -11.42 -10.68
CA SER A 16 -56.32 -10.42 -9.98
C SER A 16 -55.13 -10.97 -9.20
N SER A 17 -53.93 -10.65 -9.67
CA SER A 17 -52.78 -10.45 -8.78
C SER A 17 -53.09 -9.29 -7.83
N GLY A 18 -54.02 -9.52 -6.90
CA GLY A 18 -54.13 -8.79 -5.66
C GLY A 18 -52.78 -8.96 -5.01
N TRP A 19 -52.01 -7.89 -5.02
CA TRP A 19 -51.03 -7.69 -3.99
C TRP A 19 -51.78 -7.84 -2.66
N SER A 20 -51.63 -9.02 -2.03
CA SER A 20 -52.04 -9.26 -0.66
C SER A 20 -50.79 -9.01 0.18
N PRO A 21 -50.69 -7.88 0.90
CA PRO A 21 -49.53 -7.59 1.76
C PRO A 21 -49.33 -8.63 2.87
N GLU A 22 -50.27 -9.55 3.07
CA GLU A 22 -50.25 -10.51 4.17
C GLU A 22 -49.47 -11.81 3.96
N ARG A 23 -49.02 -12.22 2.75
CA ARG A 23 -48.56 -13.62 2.52
C ARG A 23 -47.06 -13.93 2.55
N ASP A 24 -46.20 -12.95 2.74
CA ASP A 24 -44.74 -13.16 2.70
C ASP A 24 -43.98 -12.49 3.85
N MET A 25 -44.68 -11.97 4.85
CA MET A 25 -44.09 -11.62 6.15
C MET A 25 -44.13 -12.76 7.17
N ASN A 26 -44.45 -14.00 6.78
CA ASN A 26 -44.06 -15.15 7.59
C ASN A 26 -42.60 -15.50 7.30
N VAL A 27 -41.72 -14.58 7.68
CA VAL A 27 -40.38 -14.93 8.12
C VAL A 27 -40.62 -15.96 9.22
N ASP A 28 -40.05 -17.16 9.10
CA ASP A 28 -39.93 -18.11 10.20
C ASP A 28 -39.07 -17.47 11.30
N ALA A 29 -39.62 -16.46 11.95
CA ALA A 29 -39.10 -15.81 13.12
C ALA A 29 -39.35 -16.81 14.26
N PRO A 30 -38.31 -17.22 15.01
CA PRO A 30 -38.48 -18.05 16.19
C PRO A 30 -39.57 -17.45 17.08
N PRO A 31 -40.57 -18.23 17.54
CA PRO A 31 -41.70 -17.69 18.29
C PRO A 31 -41.19 -17.10 19.61
N GLY A 32 -41.37 -15.79 19.75
CA GLY A 32 -41.13 -15.02 20.98
C GLY A 32 -39.80 -14.28 21.03
N GLN A 33 -39.65 -13.20 20.26
CA GLN A 33 -38.76 -12.07 20.62
C GLN A 33 -39.01 -10.81 19.77
N ASP A 34 -40.27 -10.47 19.54
CA ASP A 34 -40.62 -9.19 18.92
C ASP A 34 -40.32 -8.05 19.93
N GLY A 35 -39.39 -7.17 19.56
CA GLY A 35 -39.30 -5.82 20.13
C GLY A 35 -38.39 -5.61 21.35
N SER A 36 -37.69 -6.64 21.86
CA SER A 36 -36.72 -6.39 22.91
C SER A 36 -35.52 -5.63 22.32
N ILE A 37 -35.38 -4.35 22.69
CA ILE A 37 -34.23 -3.50 22.36
C ILE A 37 -32.91 -4.22 22.70
N VAL A 38 -32.91 -5.04 23.75
CA VAL A 38 -31.76 -5.86 24.14
C VAL A 38 -31.41 -6.91 23.09
N ALA A 39 -32.40 -7.53 22.43
CA ALA A 39 -32.17 -8.49 21.35
C ALA A 39 -31.61 -7.80 20.10
N LEU A 40 -32.10 -6.59 19.76
CA LEU A 40 -31.58 -5.78 18.65
C LEU A 40 -30.14 -5.33 18.90
N ILE A 41 -29.81 -4.89 20.12
CA ILE A 41 -28.44 -4.53 20.50
C ILE A 41 -27.53 -5.75 20.44
N ARG A 42 -27.97 -6.91 20.96
CA ARG A 42 -27.19 -8.16 20.88
C ARG A 42 -26.93 -8.57 19.44
N ARG A 43 -27.93 -8.40 18.56
CA ARG A 43 -27.79 -8.69 17.12
C ARG A 43 -26.86 -7.70 16.42
N ALA A 44 -26.99 -6.40 16.66
CA ALA A 44 -26.09 -5.39 16.12
C ALA A 44 -24.63 -5.58 16.59
N VAL A 45 -24.42 -5.99 17.84
CA VAL A 45 -23.08 -6.33 18.36
C VAL A 45 -22.52 -7.59 17.69
N ALA A 46 -23.36 -8.62 17.48
CA ALA A 46 -22.94 -9.84 16.80
C ALA A 46 -22.58 -9.58 15.33
N GLU A 47 -23.43 -8.83 14.61
CA GLU A 47 -23.22 -8.44 13.21
C GLU A 47 -22.00 -7.49 13.07
N GLY A 48 -21.83 -6.54 14.00
CA GLY A 48 -20.68 -5.64 14.06
C GLY A 48 -19.36 -6.37 14.31
N LYS A 49 -19.36 -7.42 15.14
CA LYS A 49 -18.17 -8.26 15.37
C LYS A 49 -17.78 -9.06 14.12
N ILE A 50 -18.75 -9.62 13.41
CA ILE A 50 -18.50 -10.34 12.15
C ILE A 50 -17.97 -9.38 11.08
N TYR A 51 -18.59 -8.21 10.93
CA TYR A 51 -18.13 -7.17 10.00
C TYR A 51 -16.72 -6.66 10.33
N ALA A 52 -16.43 -6.38 11.61
CA ALA A 52 -15.10 -5.96 12.05
C ALA A 52 -14.03 -7.03 11.75
N SER A 53 -14.35 -8.32 11.97
CA SER A 53 -13.43 -9.42 11.67
C SER A 53 -13.19 -9.60 10.16
N ALA A 54 -14.21 -9.35 9.34
CA ALA A 54 -14.11 -9.40 7.88
C ALA A 54 -13.22 -8.28 7.35
N GLU A 55 -13.38 -7.03 7.82
CA GLU A 55 -12.59 -5.91 7.34
C GLU A 55 -11.12 -5.97 7.83
N ALA A 56 -10.90 -6.47 9.06
CA ALA A 56 -9.56 -6.75 9.58
C ALA A 56 -8.80 -7.75 8.69
N SER A 57 -9.49 -8.77 8.18
CA SER A 57 -8.88 -9.76 7.28
C SER A 57 -8.54 -9.16 5.89
N ARG A 58 -9.32 -8.20 5.39
CA ARG A 58 -9.02 -7.47 4.14
C ARG A 58 -7.83 -6.54 4.28
N GLN A 59 -7.75 -5.80 5.39
CA GLN A 59 -6.61 -4.93 5.67
C GLN A 59 -5.32 -5.71 5.88
N LYS A 60 -5.39 -6.91 6.49
CA LYS A 60 -4.25 -7.79 6.68
C LYS A 60 -3.61 -8.23 5.36
N LEU A 61 -4.39 -8.48 4.31
CA LEU A 61 -3.87 -8.84 2.99
C LEU A 61 -3.20 -7.66 2.28
N ARG A 62 -3.79 -6.46 2.35
CA ARG A 62 -3.19 -5.24 1.80
C ARG A 62 -1.89 -4.90 2.54
N ALA A 63 -1.91 -4.94 3.88
CA ALA A 63 -0.72 -4.73 4.70
C ALA A 63 0.39 -5.74 4.38
N ALA A 64 0.05 -7.03 4.27
CA ALA A 64 1.04 -8.06 3.93
C ALA A 64 1.64 -7.88 2.52
N HIS A 65 0.88 -7.36 1.56
CA HIS A 65 1.39 -7.04 0.23
C HIS A 65 2.40 -5.89 0.27
N TYR A 66 2.07 -4.79 0.95
CA TYR A 66 2.99 -3.65 1.11
C TYR A 66 4.24 -4.03 1.90
N VAL A 67 4.13 -4.86 2.95
CA VAL A 67 5.28 -5.34 3.72
C VAL A 67 6.22 -6.18 2.85
N ARG A 68 5.70 -7.12 2.05
CA ARG A 68 6.54 -7.92 1.13
C ARG A 68 7.24 -7.04 0.10
N MET A 69 6.55 -6.03 -0.44
CA MET A 69 7.15 -5.07 -1.36
C MET A 69 8.26 -4.25 -0.67
N ALA A 70 8.01 -3.75 0.54
CA ALA A 70 8.96 -3.01 1.34
C ALA A 70 10.22 -3.83 1.65
N ILE A 71 10.08 -5.11 1.99
CA ILE A 71 11.22 -6.01 2.23
C ILE A 71 12.06 -6.17 0.97
N ARG A 72 11.44 -6.39 -0.20
CA ARG A 72 12.17 -6.51 -1.47
C ARG A 72 12.95 -5.25 -1.80
N ILE A 73 12.32 -4.09 -1.64
CA ILE A 73 12.97 -2.77 -1.83
C ILE A 73 14.11 -2.59 -0.83
N ALA A 74 13.90 -2.96 0.44
CA ALA A 74 14.92 -2.86 1.47
C ALA A 74 16.13 -3.75 1.16
N VAL A 75 15.92 -5.01 0.77
CA VAL A 75 17.01 -5.93 0.39
C VAL A 75 17.77 -5.39 -0.81
N LEU A 76 17.08 -4.97 -1.87
CA LEU A 76 17.73 -4.36 -3.03
C LEU A 76 18.50 -3.08 -2.66
N GLY A 77 17.93 -2.25 -1.79
CA GLY A 77 18.57 -1.04 -1.28
C GLY A 77 19.83 -1.34 -0.49
N ILE A 78 19.81 -2.37 0.38
CA ILE A 78 20.98 -2.81 1.14
C ILE A 78 22.07 -3.33 0.20
N VAL A 79 21.71 -4.19 -0.76
CA VAL A 79 22.67 -4.74 -1.74
C VAL A 79 23.29 -3.60 -2.56
N ALA A 80 22.47 -2.66 -3.06
CA ALA A 80 22.95 -1.51 -3.80
C ALA A 80 23.87 -0.62 -2.94
N LEU A 81 23.55 -0.40 -1.67
CA LEU A 81 24.38 0.38 -0.75
C LEU A 81 25.74 -0.28 -0.51
N VAL A 82 25.77 -1.60 -0.27
CA VAL A 82 27.01 -2.36 -0.10
C VAL A 82 27.86 -2.30 -1.38
N LEU A 83 27.24 -2.51 -2.54
CA LEU A 83 27.93 -2.41 -3.82
C LEU A 83 28.46 -0.99 -4.08
N LEU A 84 27.70 0.05 -3.72
CA LEU A 84 28.14 1.44 -3.84
C LEU A 84 29.37 1.72 -2.99
N ILE A 85 29.39 1.26 -1.73
CA ILE A 85 30.54 1.42 -0.84
C ILE A 85 31.76 0.67 -1.41
N GLY A 86 31.56 -0.58 -1.86
CA GLY A 86 32.62 -1.36 -2.49
C GLY A 86 33.17 -0.71 -3.76
N ALA A 87 32.28 -0.21 -4.62
CA ALA A 87 32.64 0.49 -5.85
C ALA A 87 33.40 1.79 -5.56
N LEU A 88 33.00 2.56 -4.53
CA LEU A 88 33.73 3.77 -4.12
C LEU A 88 35.15 3.41 -3.67
N VAL A 89 35.33 2.41 -2.83
CA VAL A 89 36.67 1.97 -2.40
C VAL A 89 37.50 1.50 -3.60
N ALA A 90 36.94 0.65 -4.46
CA ALA A 90 37.63 0.16 -5.65
C ALA A 90 38.01 1.29 -6.63
N LEU A 91 37.12 2.28 -6.80
CA LEU A 91 37.38 3.46 -7.62
C LEU A 91 38.54 4.29 -7.06
N LEU A 92 38.54 4.54 -5.75
CA LEU A 92 39.63 5.27 -5.09
C LEU A 92 40.97 4.53 -5.22
N VAL A 93 40.98 3.22 -4.97
CA VAL A 93 42.19 2.39 -5.14
C VAL A 93 42.67 2.39 -6.58
N GLY A 94 41.76 2.21 -7.55
CA GLY A 94 42.08 2.25 -8.97
C GLY A 94 42.66 3.60 -9.40
N LEU A 95 42.12 4.70 -8.88
CA LEU A 95 42.63 6.04 -9.15
C LEU A 95 44.04 6.25 -8.59
N ILE A 96 44.31 5.77 -7.37
CA ILE A 96 45.66 5.80 -6.77
C ILE A 96 46.64 5.02 -7.65
N VAL A 97 46.29 3.80 -8.05
CA VAL A 97 47.15 2.95 -8.90
C VAL A 97 47.40 3.60 -10.26
N ALA A 98 46.39 4.25 -10.85
CA ALA A 98 46.52 4.95 -12.13
C ALA A 98 47.41 6.21 -12.03
N LEU A 99 47.37 6.95 -10.91
CA LEU A 99 48.20 8.14 -10.70
C LEU A 99 49.61 7.83 -10.21
N ALA A 100 49.79 6.72 -9.49
CA ALA A 100 51.07 6.31 -8.93
C ALA A 100 52.24 6.34 -9.92
N PRO A 101 52.14 5.86 -11.19
CA PRO A 101 53.27 5.92 -12.13
C PRO A 101 53.63 7.34 -12.59
N VAL A 102 52.73 8.32 -12.46
CA VAL A 102 52.95 9.70 -12.93
C VAL A 102 53.56 10.57 -11.83
N VAL A 103 53.06 10.47 -10.60
CA VAL A 103 53.43 11.37 -9.50
C VAL A 103 54.07 10.65 -8.30
N GLY A 104 54.15 9.32 -8.34
CA GLY A 104 54.56 8.49 -7.22
C GLY A 104 53.39 8.15 -6.29
N ALA A 105 53.49 6.99 -5.62
CA ALA A 105 52.40 6.45 -4.79
C ALA A 105 51.99 7.39 -3.63
N GLY A 106 52.95 8.06 -2.98
CA GLY A 106 52.66 8.97 -1.86
C GLY A 106 51.89 10.22 -2.27
N TRP A 107 52.26 10.83 -3.41
CA TRP A 107 51.53 12.00 -3.92
C TRP A 107 50.18 11.62 -4.53
N ALA A 108 50.07 10.44 -5.13
CA ALA A 108 48.82 9.91 -5.64
C ALA A 108 47.76 9.79 -4.53
N THR A 109 48.10 9.20 -3.39
CA THR A 109 47.15 9.06 -2.26
C THR A 109 46.73 10.41 -1.71
N LEU A 110 47.67 11.35 -1.53
CA LEU A 110 47.37 12.71 -1.06
C LEU A 110 46.41 13.44 -2.00
N LEU A 111 46.65 13.39 -3.31
CA LEU A 111 45.79 14.04 -4.31
C LEU A 111 44.39 13.43 -4.33
N VAL A 112 44.28 12.10 -4.26
CA VAL A 112 42.98 11.42 -4.25
C VAL A 112 42.18 11.74 -2.99
N ILE A 113 42.82 11.77 -1.82
CA ILE A 113 42.18 12.17 -0.57
C ILE A 113 41.70 13.62 -0.65
N ALA A 114 42.56 14.54 -1.09
CA ALA A 114 42.22 15.95 -1.24
C ALA A 114 41.04 16.14 -2.21
N GLY A 115 41.08 15.51 -3.39
CA GLY A 115 40.00 15.54 -4.37
C GLY A 115 38.69 14.98 -3.82
N THR A 116 38.76 13.88 -3.07
CA THR A 116 37.57 13.27 -2.44
C THR A 116 36.93 14.21 -1.42
N PHE A 117 37.72 14.88 -0.58
CA PHE A 117 37.19 15.87 0.37
C PHE A 117 36.53 17.07 -0.33
N VAL A 118 37.09 17.54 -1.45
CA VAL A 118 36.49 18.62 -2.25
C VAL A 118 35.12 18.17 -2.77
N VAL A 119 35.01 16.97 -3.34
CA VAL A 119 33.74 16.42 -3.81
C VAL A 119 32.73 16.29 -2.66
N ILE A 120 33.14 15.74 -1.51
CA ILE A 120 32.29 15.62 -0.32
C ILE A 120 31.78 16.99 0.13
N ALA A 121 32.64 18.01 0.17
CA ALA A 121 32.26 19.37 0.55
C ALA A 121 31.20 19.94 -0.41
N ILE A 122 31.40 19.82 -1.72
CA ILE A 122 30.45 20.28 -2.74
C ILE A 122 29.09 19.59 -2.57
N LEU A 123 29.08 18.27 -2.47
CA LEU A 123 27.85 17.50 -2.27
C LEU A 123 27.14 17.89 -0.97
N GLY A 124 27.89 18.08 0.12
CA GLY A 124 27.36 18.50 1.41
C GLY A 124 26.69 19.89 1.35
N LEU A 125 27.30 20.84 0.62
CA LEU A 125 26.71 22.17 0.42
C LEU A 125 25.42 22.10 -0.41
N ILE A 126 25.39 21.29 -1.48
CA ILE A 126 24.18 21.09 -2.29
C ILE A 126 23.08 20.44 -1.45
N ALA A 127 23.40 19.38 -0.70
CA ALA A 127 22.45 18.71 0.18
C ALA A 127 21.87 19.67 1.22
N LYS A 128 22.72 20.47 1.87
CA LYS A 128 22.30 21.51 2.82
C LYS A 128 21.34 22.52 2.18
N ALA A 129 21.63 22.97 0.96
CA ALA A 129 20.76 23.90 0.23
C ALA A 129 19.37 23.28 -0.04
N ARG A 130 19.33 22.02 -0.48
CA ARG A 130 18.08 21.30 -0.75
C ARG A 130 17.25 21.06 0.51
N VAL A 131 17.88 20.65 1.61
CA VAL A 131 17.20 20.47 2.90
C VAL A 131 16.60 21.79 3.38
N ARG A 132 17.35 22.89 3.30
CA ARG A 132 16.83 24.22 3.68
C ARG A 132 15.62 24.63 2.83
N ALA A 133 15.65 24.37 1.53
CA ALA A 133 14.52 24.66 0.65
C ALA A 133 13.26 23.86 1.02
N LEU A 134 13.41 22.56 1.30
CA LEU A 134 12.31 21.70 1.75
C LEU A 134 11.72 22.20 3.07
N VAL A 135 12.56 22.51 4.06
CA VAL A 135 12.11 23.03 5.36
C VAL A 135 11.39 24.37 5.21
N ALA A 136 11.89 25.26 4.36
CA ALA A 136 11.24 26.54 4.08
C ALA A 136 9.84 26.35 3.46
N SER A 137 9.67 25.44 2.50
CA SER A 137 8.34 25.16 1.90
C SER A 137 7.31 24.66 2.91
N ILE A 138 7.73 23.86 3.89
CA ILE A 138 6.85 23.32 4.94
C ILE A 138 6.48 24.43 5.94
N ALA A 139 7.42 25.32 6.26
CA ALA A 139 7.17 26.46 7.15
C ALA A 139 6.20 27.48 6.52
N SER A 140 6.35 27.79 5.23
CA SER A 140 5.46 28.70 4.50
C SER A 140 4.08 28.12 4.20
N GLY A 141 3.94 26.80 4.09
CA GLY A 141 2.64 26.14 3.92
C GLY A 141 1.72 26.25 5.15
N LYS A 142 2.26 26.56 6.33
CA LYS A 142 1.50 26.72 7.59
C LYS A 142 0.89 28.12 7.76
N THR A 143 1.34 29.12 7.00
CA THR A 143 0.84 30.51 7.10
C THR A 143 -0.29 30.84 6.12
N ALA A 144 -0.76 29.87 5.33
CA ALA A 144 -1.80 30.05 4.30
C ALA A 144 -3.12 29.30 4.61
N ALA A 145 -3.25 28.75 5.82
CA ALA A 145 -4.46 28.10 6.34
C ALA A 145 -4.84 28.77 7.67
#